data_AF-A0AA90B285-F1
#
_entry.id   AF-A0AA90B285-F1
#
_cell.length_a   1.000
_cell.length_b   1.000
_cell.length_c   1.000
_cell.angle_alpha   90.00
_cell.angle_beta   90.00
_cell.angle_gamma   90.00
#
_symmetry.space_group_name_H-M   'P 1'
#
loop_
_entity.id
_entity.type
_entity.pdbx_description
1 polymer ?
#
loop_
_entity_poly.entity_id
_entity_poly.type
_entity_poly.pdbx_seq_one_letter_code
_entity_poly.pdbx_strand_id
1 'polypeptide(L)'
;MKTIIVIGAQGKMGQAALTGLGKHRVITASRSGEGCDYRVDITDPQSITQLFKTVGDFDAVVNTVGVCEYAPFMEMTAEQWATTISSKLVGQINLVKIGAEFIADSGSFTLISGILNVKPIPYAIADATTSGAIDTFVKCVANELPRGIRINVVNPTVLEEAWDVYGEMMPGFQPVPGSLVGKAFERSVDGFITGQVLFVDA
;
A
#
# COMPACT_ATOMS: atom_id res chain seq x y z
N MET A 1 -19.84 -9.59 4.92
CA MET A 1 -18.65 -9.32 5.77
C MET A 1 -17.47 -10.01 5.10
N LYS A 2 -16.33 -9.34 4.95
CA LYS A 2 -15.13 -9.85 4.27
C LYS A 2 -14.05 -10.19 5.30
N THR A 3 -13.15 -11.10 4.95
CA THR A 3 -11.86 -11.31 5.62
C THR A 3 -10.78 -10.54 4.87
N ILE A 4 -10.07 -9.65 5.56
CA ILE A 4 -9.09 -8.75 4.96
C ILE A 4 -7.76 -8.91 5.66
N ILE A 5 -6.70 -9.16 4.90
CA ILE A 5 -5.33 -9.06 5.41
C ILE A 5 -4.88 -7.60 5.27
N VAL A 6 -4.52 -6.95 6.37
CA VAL A 6 -3.94 -5.60 6.40
C VAL A 6 -2.47 -5.69 6.81
N ILE A 7 -1.58 -5.47 5.84
CA ILE A 7 -0.14 -5.49 6.05
C ILE A 7 0.33 -4.08 6.40
N GLY A 8 0.91 -3.91 7.60
CA GLY A 8 1.31 -2.61 8.12
C GLY A 8 0.31 -1.95 9.05
N ALA A 9 -0.64 -2.71 9.61
CA ALA A 9 -1.77 -2.21 10.39
C ALA A 9 -1.39 -1.24 11.52
N GLN A 10 -0.21 -1.37 12.13
CA GLN A 10 0.24 -0.50 13.24
C GLN A 10 0.84 0.84 12.79
N GLY A 11 1.22 1.00 11.52
CA GLY A 11 1.73 2.27 11.01
C GLY A 11 0.62 3.31 10.83
N LYS A 12 0.97 4.60 10.73
CA LYS A 12 0.00 5.70 10.54
C LYS A 12 -0.96 5.44 9.35
N MET A 13 -0.44 4.94 8.23
CA MET A 13 -1.26 4.56 7.06
C MET A 13 -2.12 3.32 7.30
N GLY A 14 -1.61 2.33 8.04
CA GLY A 14 -2.37 1.15 8.45
C GLY A 14 -3.55 1.53 9.34
N GLN A 15 -3.32 2.37 10.34
CA GLN A 15 -4.38 2.92 11.20
C GLN A 15 -5.41 3.71 10.39
N ALA A 16 -4.99 4.54 9.44
CA ALA A 16 -5.88 5.21 8.50
C ALA A 16 -6.74 4.22 7.71
N ALA A 17 -6.15 3.15 7.15
CA ALA A 17 -6.90 2.10 6.46
C ALA A 17 -7.94 1.41 7.36
N LEU A 18 -7.60 1.11 8.61
CA LEU A 18 -8.50 0.44 9.57
C LEU A 18 -9.76 1.26 9.85
N THR A 19 -9.70 2.60 9.79
CA THR A 19 -10.89 3.46 9.96
C THR A 19 -11.99 3.18 8.94
N GLY A 20 -11.64 2.74 7.72
CA GLY A 20 -12.59 2.36 6.67
C GLY A 20 -12.96 0.88 6.66
N LEU A 21 -12.21 0.03 7.34
CA LEU A 21 -12.31 -1.43 7.24
C LEU A 21 -12.86 -2.11 8.49
N GLY A 22 -13.21 -1.35 9.54
CA GLY A 22 -13.61 -1.87 10.86
C GLY A 22 -14.89 -2.74 10.88
N LYS A 23 -15.69 -2.75 9.80
CA LYS A 23 -16.88 -3.63 9.68
C LYS A 23 -16.56 -5.05 9.18
N HIS A 24 -15.29 -5.32 8.88
CA HIS A 24 -14.81 -6.59 8.33
C HIS A 24 -14.01 -7.37 9.37
N ARG A 25 -13.77 -8.66 9.11
CA ARG A 25 -12.79 -9.43 9.87
C ARG A 25 -11.39 -9.05 9.37
N VAL A 26 -10.67 -8.27 10.16
CA VAL A 26 -9.30 -7.85 9.82
C VAL A 26 -8.29 -8.82 10.43
N ILE A 27 -7.38 -9.27 9.59
CA ILE A 27 -6.18 -10.02 9.95
C ILE A 27 -4.99 -9.09 9.73
N THR A 28 -4.20 -8.86 10.76
CA THR A 28 -3.08 -7.92 10.73
C THR A 28 -1.76 -8.63 10.50
N ALA A 29 -0.88 -8.02 9.70
CA ALA A 29 0.46 -8.54 9.48
C ALA A 29 1.53 -7.44 9.47
N SER A 30 2.74 -7.74 9.93
CA SER A 30 3.87 -6.79 9.93
C SER A 30 5.22 -7.50 9.79
N ARG A 31 6.29 -6.76 9.50
CA ARG A 31 7.65 -7.34 9.36
C ARG A 31 8.20 -7.93 10.66
N SER A 32 7.90 -7.32 11.81
CA SER A 32 8.29 -7.85 13.12
C SER A 32 7.35 -8.96 13.60
N GLY A 33 6.06 -8.89 13.24
CA GLY A 33 5.00 -9.73 13.80
C GLY A 33 4.54 -9.29 15.19
N GLU A 34 5.29 -8.44 15.88
CA GLU A 34 4.91 -7.90 17.19
C GLU A 34 3.62 -7.08 17.07
N GLY A 35 2.62 -7.33 17.91
CA GLY A 35 1.35 -6.60 17.89
C GLY A 35 0.46 -6.85 16.67
N CYS A 36 0.78 -7.85 15.84
CA CYS A 36 -0.03 -8.29 14.71
C CYS A 36 -0.29 -9.79 14.79
N ASP A 37 -1.30 -10.28 14.06
CA ASP A 37 -1.65 -11.70 14.01
C ASP A 37 -0.54 -12.53 13.33
N TYR A 38 0.12 -11.96 12.33
CA TYR A 38 1.15 -12.64 11.53
C TYR A 38 2.39 -11.79 11.26
N ARG A 39 3.52 -12.48 11.07
CA ARG A 39 4.75 -11.89 10.54
C ARG A 39 4.79 -12.03 9.02
N VAL A 40 5.18 -10.97 8.32
CA VAL A 40 5.43 -10.98 6.87
C VAL A 40 6.51 -9.96 6.48
N ASP A 41 7.50 -10.41 5.74
CA ASP A 41 8.43 -9.54 5.02
C ASP A 41 8.05 -9.51 3.54
N ILE A 42 7.58 -8.35 3.07
CA ILE A 42 7.12 -8.20 1.68
C ILE A 42 8.28 -8.23 0.67
N THR A 43 9.53 -8.14 1.13
CA THR A 43 10.71 -8.29 0.27
C THR A 43 11.11 -9.75 0.06
N ASP A 44 10.51 -10.68 0.82
CA ASP A 44 10.74 -12.12 0.71
C ASP A 44 9.48 -12.85 0.18
N PRO A 45 9.51 -13.33 -1.08
CA PRO A 45 8.43 -14.12 -1.67
C PRO A 45 8.01 -15.36 -0.86
N GLN A 46 8.95 -16.00 -0.15
CA GLN A 46 8.64 -17.16 0.70
C GLN A 46 7.85 -16.74 1.93
N SER A 47 8.23 -15.62 2.56
CA SER A 47 7.47 -15.04 3.67
C SER A 47 6.04 -14.68 3.26
N ILE A 48 5.84 -14.09 2.08
CA ILE A 48 4.51 -13.79 1.53
C ILE A 48 3.70 -15.07 1.32
N THR A 49 4.31 -16.07 0.67
CA THR A 49 3.65 -17.36 0.40
C THR A 49 3.23 -18.04 1.71
N GLN A 50 4.08 -17.99 2.73
CA GLN A 50 3.79 -18.57 4.04
C GLN A 50 2.65 -17.84 4.74
N LEU A 51 2.60 -16.49 4.67
CA LEU A 51 1.48 -15.72 5.21
C LEU A 51 0.15 -16.20 4.62
N PHE A 52 0.04 -16.21 3.28
CA PHE A 52 -1.22 -16.56 2.62
C PHE A 52 -1.64 -18.01 2.88
N LYS A 53 -0.69 -18.95 2.90
CA LYS A 53 -0.97 -20.34 3.28
C LYS A 53 -1.48 -20.47 4.72
N THR A 54 -0.88 -19.76 5.66
CA THR A 54 -1.25 -19.85 7.08
C THR A 54 -2.59 -19.17 7.35
N VAL A 55 -2.89 -18.06 6.69
CA VAL A 55 -4.18 -17.36 6.84
C VAL A 55 -5.34 -18.20 6.29
N GLY A 56 -5.14 -18.92 5.19
CA GLY A 56 -6.19 -19.68 4.51
C GLY A 56 -7.11 -18.76 3.71
N ASP A 57 -8.42 -18.85 3.93
CA ASP A 57 -9.41 -18.11 3.14
C ASP A 57 -9.44 -16.60 3.48
N PHE A 58 -9.23 -15.76 2.47
CA PHE A 58 -9.39 -14.30 2.56
C PHE A 58 -9.94 -13.68 1.28
N ASP A 59 -10.64 -12.55 1.42
CA ASP A 59 -11.31 -11.85 0.33
C ASP A 59 -10.52 -10.65 -0.18
N ALA A 60 -9.65 -10.08 0.65
CA ALA A 60 -8.89 -8.89 0.28
C ALA A 60 -7.52 -8.82 0.95
N VAL A 61 -6.58 -8.17 0.27
CA VAL A 61 -5.27 -7.79 0.80
C VAL A 61 -5.10 -6.28 0.65
N VAL A 62 -4.81 -5.62 1.76
CA VAL A 62 -4.52 -4.20 1.84
C VAL A 62 -3.07 -4.06 2.29
N ASN A 63 -2.24 -3.47 1.45
CA ASN A 63 -0.85 -3.18 1.78
C ASN A 63 -0.70 -1.69 2.14
N THR A 64 -0.18 -1.41 3.34
CA THR A 64 0.11 -0.04 3.80
C THR A 64 1.59 0.14 4.14
N VAL A 65 2.47 -0.72 3.61
CA VAL A 65 3.93 -0.64 3.83
C VAL A 65 4.69 -0.52 2.50
N GLY A 66 5.86 0.11 2.58
CA GLY A 66 6.80 0.25 1.47
C GLY A 66 7.89 1.19 1.93
N VAL A 67 9.10 0.67 2.15
CA VAL A 67 10.23 1.48 2.63
C VAL A 67 10.75 2.33 1.49
N CYS A 68 11.06 3.60 1.81
CA CYS A 68 11.70 4.53 0.88
C CYS A 68 12.87 5.23 1.57
N GLU A 69 13.94 5.38 0.80
CA GLU A 69 15.08 6.22 1.14
C GLU A 69 14.89 7.62 0.57
N TYR A 70 15.41 8.62 1.29
CA TYR A 70 15.33 10.03 0.91
C TYR A 70 16.74 10.61 0.85
N ALA A 71 17.08 11.22 -0.28
CA ALA A 71 18.39 11.84 -0.50
C ALA A 71 18.32 12.83 -1.68
N PRO A 72 19.20 13.85 -1.74
CA PRO A 72 19.38 14.66 -2.95
C PRO A 72 19.61 13.75 -4.16
N PHE A 73 19.10 14.13 -5.34
CA PHE A 73 19.22 13.30 -6.53
C PHE A 73 20.68 12.92 -6.85
N MET A 74 21.61 13.86 -6.70
CA MET A 74 23.03 13.64 -6.98
C MET A 74 23.74 12.78 -5.93
N GLU A 75 23.13 12.56 -4.76
CA GLU A 75 23.70 11.81 -3.64
C GLU A 75 23.01 10.46 -3.43
N MET A 76 21.86 10.23 -4.07
CA MET A 76 21.11 8.99 -3.97
C MET A 76 21.93 7.82 -4.51
N THR A 77 22.29 6.89 -3.62
CA THR A 77 23.15 5.75 -3.98
C THR A 77 22.37 4.63 -4.68
N ALA A 78 23.08 3.73 -5.35
CA ALA A 78 22.49 2.55 -5.96
C ALA A 78 21.82 1.65 -4.91
N GLU A 79 22.39 1.57 -3.70
CA GLU A 79 21.85 0.81 -2.58
C GLU A 79 20.54 1.41 -2.06
N GLN A 80 20.46 2.74 -1.95
CA GLN A 80 19.24 3.42 -1.54
C GLN A 80 18.11 3.24 -2.56
N TRP A 81 18.45 3.29 -3.85
CA TRP A 81 17.53 2.91 -4.93
C TRP A 81 17.08 1.45 -4.80
N ALA A 82 18.01 0.53 -4.60
CA ALA A 82 17.71 -0.91 -4.48
C ALA A 82 16.80 -1.20 -3.29
N THR A 83 17.02 -0.57 -2.13
CA THR A 83 16.15 -0.67 -0.95
C THR A 83 14.74 -0.17 -1.27
N THR A 84 14.61 1.01 -1.88
CA THR A 84 13.30 1.58 -2.21
C THR A 84 12.56 0.75 -3.26
N ILE A 85 13.25 0.32 -4.31
CA ILE A 85 12.67 -0.51 -5.38
C ILE A 85 12.25 -1.88 -4.84
N SER A 86 13.11 -2.55 -4.07
CA SER A 86 12.81 -3.88 -3.54
C SER A 86 11.61 -3.85 -2.57
N SER A 87 11.51 -2.82 -1.73
CA SER A 87 10.43 -2.70 -0.76
C SER A 87 9.17 -2.05 -1.32
N LYS A 88 9.22 -0.76 -1.71
CA LYS A 88 8.02 -0.01 -2.11
C LYS A 88 7.41 -0.52 -3.41
N LEU A 89 8.23 -0.91 -4.38
CA LEU A 89 7.73 -1.35 -5.69
C LEU A 89 7.58 -2.88 -5.76
N VAL A 90 8.70 -3.61 -5.76
CA VAL A 90 8.72 -5.05 -6.03
C VAL A 90 7.98 -5.83 -4.94
N GLY A 91 8.10 -5.44 -3.67
CA GLY A 91 7.38 -6.11 -2.60
C GLY A 91 5.86 -6.04 -2.76
N GLN A 92 5.31 -4.89 -3.18
CA GLN A 92 3.88 -4.75 -3.47
C GLN A 92 3.45 -5.56 -4.70
N ILE A 93 4.28 -5.60 -5.75
CA ILE A 93 4.03 -6.45 -6.92
C ILE A 93 3.99 -7.94 -6.52
N ASN A 94 4.92 -8.38 -5.66
CA ASN A 94 4.97 -9.75 -5.18
C ASN A 94 3.72 -10.13 -4.37
N LEU A 95 3.21 -9.23 -3.53
CA LEU A 95 1.95 -9.45 -2.81
C LEU A 95 0.79 -9.76 -3.77
N VAL A 96 0.68 -9.02 -4.87
CA VAL A 96 -0.38 -9.24 -5.87
C VAL A 96 -0.14 -10.52 -6.64
N LYS A 97 1.08 -10.70 -7.18
CA LYS A 97 1.41 -11.85 -8.03
C LYS A 97 1.23 -13.17 -7.28
N ILE A 98 1.77 -13.28 -6.07
CA ILE A 98 1.66 -14.48 -5.23
C ILE A 98 0.24 -14.60 -4.69
N GLY A 99 -0.32 -13.49 -4.17
CA GLY A 99 -1.65 -13.50 -3.57
C GLY A 99 -2.78 -13.87 -4.54
N ALA A 100 -2.61 -13.62 -5.84
CA ALA A 100 -3.59 -14.00 -6.86
C ALA A 100 -3.82 -15.52 -6.96
N GLU A 101 -2.91 -16.35 -6.44
CA GLU A 101 -3.08 -17.80 -6.34
C GLU A 101 -3.92 -18.21 -5.13
N PHE A 102 -3.99 -17.38 -4.08
CA PHE A 102 -4.61 -17.71 -2.78
C PHE A 102 -5.93 -16.98 -2.51
N ILE A 103 -6.07 -15.75 -3.02
CA ILE A 103 -7.24 -14.91 -2.76
C ILE A 103 -8.51 -15.54 -3.32
N ALA A 104 -9.65 -15.33 -2.66
CA ALA A 104 -10.95 -15.78 -3.15
C ALA A 104 -11.31 -15.20 -4.53
N ASP A 105 -12.21 -15.87 -5.24
CA ASP A 105 -12.84 -15.32 -6.45
C ASP A 105 -13.50 -13.98 -6.14
N SER A 106 -13.43 -13.04 -7.08
CA SER A 106 -13.89 -11.65 -6.90
C SER A 106 -13.23 -10.89 -5.73
N GLY A 107 -12.09 -11.39 -5.23
CA GLY A 107 -11.31 -10.72 -4.20
C GLY A 107 -10.65 -9.42 -4.68
N SER A 108 -10.03 -8.68 -3.76
CA SER A 108 -9.41 -7.39 -4.10
C SER A 108 -8.06 -7.13 -3.47
N PHE A 109 -7.14 -6.57 -4.24
CA PHE A 109 -5.90 -5.95 -3.76
C PHE A 109 -6.03 -4.44 -3.66
N THR A 110 -5.54 -3.86 -2.57
CA THR A 110 -5.38 -2.41 -2.44
C THR A 110 -3.94 -2.09 -2.04
N LEU A 111 -3.24 -1.39 -2.92
CA LEU A 111 -1.85 -0.97 -2.74
C LEU A 111 -1.78 0.49 -2.27
N ILE A 112 -0.58 0.94 -1.91
CA ILE A 112 -0.29 2.37 -1.68
C ILE A 112 0.76 2.90 -2.64
N SER A 113 0.54 4.11 -3.15
CA SER A 113 1.57 4.92 -3.79
C SER A 113 1.84 6.17 -2.93
N GLY A 114 1.58 7.37 -3.43
CA GLY A 114 1.77 8.62 -2.69
C GLY A 114 1.84 9.83 -3.60
N ILE A 115 1.40 10.99 -3.08
CA ILE A 115 1.20 12.22 -3.85
C ILE A 115 2.45 12.74 -4.54
N LEU A 116 3.64 12.32 -4.11
CA LEU A 116 4.92 12.86 -4.59
C LEU A 116 5.23 12.55 -6.06
N ASN A 117 4.52 11.60 -6.68
CA ASN A 117 4.58 11.41 -8.13
C ASN A 117 3.80 12.46 -8.93
N VAL A 118 2.87 13.18 -8.29
CA VAL A 118 2.08 14.28 -8.87
C VAL A 118 2.57 15.64 -8.37
N LYS A 119 2.84 15.76 -7.08
CA LYS A 119 3.36 16.97 -6.42
C LYS A 119 4.74 16.67 -5.82
N PRO A 120 5.81 16.67 -6.64
CA PRO A 120 7.13 16.28 -6.19
C PRO A 120 7.72 17.30 -5.21
N ILE A 121 8.52 16.80 -4.27
CA ILE A 121 9.35 17.58 -3.36
C ILE A 121 10.82 17.17 -3.51
N PRO A 122 11.79 18.03 -3.12
CA PRO A 122 13.19 17.62 -3.02
C PRO A 122 13.39 16.38 -2.14
N TYR A 123 14.50 15.67 -2.32
CA TYR A 123 14.89 14.46 -1.57
C TYR A 123 14.05 13.18 -1.82
N ALA A 124 12.82 13.29 -2.34
CA ALA A 124 11.87 12.18 -2.44
C ALA A 124 11.83 11.47 -3.81
N ILE A 125 12.88 11.58 -4.62
CA ILE A 125 12.88 11.10 -6.01
C ILE A 125 12.60 9.60 -6.13
N ALA A 126 13.13 8.79 -5.22
CA ALA A 126 12.91 7.34 -5.22
C ALA A 126 11.47 6.97 -4.87
N ASP A 127 10.87 7.68 -3.89
CA ASP A 127 9.46 7.53 -3.54
C ASP A 127 8.54 7.94 -4.71
N ALA A 128 8.73 9.15 -5.25
CA ALA A 128 7.93 9.67 -6.36
C ALA A 128 7.98 8.74 -7.59
N THR A 129 9.17 8.27 -7.95
CA THR A 129 9.36 7.37 -9.11
C THR A 129 8.66 6.03 -8.90
N THR A 130 8.86 5.41 -7.73
CA THR A 130 8.21 4.11 -7.43
C THR A 130 6.69 4.25 -7.30
N SER A 131 6.19 5.36 -6.76
CA SER A 131 4.76 5.67 -6.70
C SER A 131 4.13 5.77 -8.10
N GLY A 132 4.79 6.43 -9.06
CA GLY A 132 4.34 6.43 -10.46
C GLY A 132 4.37 5.05 -11.14
N ALA A 133 5.36 4.22 -10.80
CA ALA A 133 5.43 2.85 -11.29
C ALA A 133 4.28 1.99 -10.74
N ILE A 134 3.92 2.13 -9.46
CA ILE A 134 2.78 1.41 -8.84
C ILE A 134 1.46 1.85 -9.47
N ASP A 135 1.26 3.16 -9.67
CA ASP A 135 0.06 3.70 -10.32
C ASP A 135 -0.14 3.10 -11.73
N THR A 136 0.95 2.92 -12.47
CA THR A 136 0.93 2.29 -13.79
C THR A 136 0.70 0.78 -13.69
N PHE A 137 1.40 0.10 -12.78
CA PHE A 137 1.26 -1.34 -12.54
C PHE A 137 -0.20 -1.74 -12.27
N VAL A 138 -0.89 -1.01 -11.38
CA VAL A 138 -2.29 -1.27 -11.05
C VAL A 138 -3.20 -1.15 -12.26
N LYS A 139 -3.02 -0.10 -13.09
CA LYS A 139 -3.82 0.10 -14.31
C LYS A 139 -3.65 -1.05 -15.29
N CYS A 140 -2.42 -1.52 -15.50
CA CYS A 140 -2.14 -2.62 -16.43
C CYS A 140 -2.70 -3.94 -15.90
N VAL A 141 -2.29 -4.35 -14.70
CA VAL A 141 -2.57 -5.69 -14.17
C VAL A 141 -4.05 -5.91 -13.87
N ALA A 142 -4.83 -4.84 -13.66
CA ALA A 142 -6.28 -4.93 -13.53
C ALA A 142 -6.98 -5.58 -14.74
N ASN A 143 -6.39 -5.55 -15.93
CA ASN A 143 -6.92 -6.20 -17.13
C ASN A 143 -6.48 -7.65 -17.28
N GLU A 144 -5.54 -8.11 -16.45
CA GLU A 144 -4.91 -9.43 -16.54
C GLU A 144 -5.27 -10.34 -15.36
N LEU A 145 -5.73 -9.76 -14.23
CA LEU A 145 -6.12 -10.53 -13.06
C LEU A 145 -7.33 -11.44 -13.34
N PRO A 146 -7.25 -12.75 -13.03
CA PRO A 146 -8.30 -13.71 -13.34
C PRO A 146 -9.41 -13.69 -12.27
N ARG A 147 -10.42 -14.54 -12.44
CA ARG A 147 -11.44 -14.86 -11.40
C ARG A 147 -12.21 -13.65 -10.86
N GLY A 148 -12.30 -12.57 -11.65
CA GLY A 148 -12.94 -11.32 -11.24
C GLY A 148 -12.18 -10.54 -10.15
N ILE A 149 -10.91 -10.89 -9.90
CA ILE A 149 -10.08 -10.20 -8.92
C ILE A 149 -9.88 -8.75 -9.35
N ARG A 150 -10.03 -7.83 -8.39
CA ARG A 150 -9.84 -6.40 -8.60
C ARG A 150 -8.54 -5.92 -7.96
N ILE A 151 -8.00 -4.82 -8.46
CA ILE A 151 -6.87 -4.14 -7.85
C ILE A 151 -7.01 -2.63 -7.99
N ASN A 152 -6.73 -1.88 -6.93
CA ASN A 152 -6.57 -0.44 -6.99
C ASN A 152 -5.36 -0.01 -6.15
N VAL A 153 -4.97 1.27 -6.27
CA VAL A 153 -3.97 1.90 -5.42
C VAL A 153 -4.56 3.15 -4.78
N VAL A 154 -4.27 3.36 -3.50
CA VAL A 154 -4.57 4.60 -2.80
C VAL A 154 -3.35 5.51 -2.91
N ASN A 155 -3.56 6.72 -3.44
CA ASN A 155 -2.54 7.76 -3.58
C ASN A 155 -2.91 8.92 -2.66
N PRO A 156 -2.49 8.88 -1.38
CA PRO A 156 -2.80 9.94 -0.43
C PRO A 156 -1.77 11.06 -0.48
N THR A 157 -2.22 12.29 -0.20
CA THR A 157 -1.36 13.34 0.35
C THR A 157 -0.97 13.00 1.78
N VAL A 158 -0.12 13.82 2.39
CA VAL A 158 0.34 13.63 3.76
C VAL A 158 -0.83 13.59 4.75
N LEU A 159 -0.76 12.66 5.71
CA LEU A 159 -1.76 12.52 6.78
C LEU A 159 -1.60 13.63 7.81
N GLU A 160 -2.70 14.13 8.37
CA GLU A 160 -2.69 15.04 9.53
C GLU A 160 -1.88 14.44 10.69
N GLU A 161 -2.05 13.15 10.93
CA GLU A 161 -1.36 12.39 11.97
C GLU A 161 0.16 12.26 11.71
N ALA A 162 0.63 12.62 10.51
CA ALA A 162 2.03 12.60 10.11
C ALA A 162 2.61 13.99 9.81
N TRP A 163 1.83 15.06 10.01
CA TRP A 163 2.23 16.42 9.65
C TRP A 163 3.43 16.93 10.45
N ASP A 164 3.57 16.48 11.71
CA ASP A 164 4.70 16.76 12.57
C ASP A 164 6.05 16.30 12.00
N VAL A 165 6.05 15.23 11.20
CA VAL A 165 7.25 14.65 10.58
C VAL A 165 7.55 15.26 9.21
N TYR A 166 6.51 15.52 8.42
CA TYR A 166 6.67 15.86 6.99
C TYR A 166 6.42 17.33 6.66
N GLY A 167 5.78 18.10 7.55
CA GLY A 167 5.29 19.45 7.25
C GLY A 167 6.36 20.43 6.77
N GLU A 168 7.56 20.39 7.36
CA GLU A 168 8.68 21.24 6.94
C GLU A 168 9.14 20.97 5.50
N MET A 169 9.03 19.73 5.04
CA MET A 169 9.42 19.32 3.68
C MET A 169 8.31 19.56 2.64
N MET A 170 7.10 19.89 3.07
CA MET A 170 5.91 20.00 2.24
C MET A 170 5.22 21.38 2.37
N PRO A 171 5.95 22.50 2.17
CA PRO A 171 5.34 23.82 2.27
C PRO A 171 4.20 24.01 1.27
N GLY A 172 3.05 24.47 1.77
CA GLY A 172 1.85 24.69 0.94
C GLY A 172 1.01 23.43 0.66
N PHE A 173 1.43 22.26 1.16
CA PHE A 173 0.55 21.09 1.19
C PHE A 173 -0.48 21.25 2.31
N GLN A 174 -1.70 20.78 2.05
CA GLN A 174 -2.74 20.65 3.05
C GLN A 174 -2.84 19.16 3.41
N PRO A 175 -2.55 18.77 4.67
CA PRO A 175 -2.72 17.38 5.09
C PRO A 175 -4.20 17.00 5.10
N VAL A 176 -4.46 15.70 5.00
CA VAL A 176 -5.81 15.11 5.09
C VAL A 176 -5.91 14.19 6.30
N PRO A 177 -7.09 14.11 6.96
CA PRO A 177 -7.27 13.20 8.09
C PRO A 177 -7.19 11.74 7.62
N GLY A 178 -6.58 10.87 8.43
CA GLY A 178 -6.49 9.44 8.12
C GLY A 178 -7.84 8.77 7.88
N SER A 179 -8.91 9.28 8.48
CA SER A 179 -10.28 8.82 8.26
C SER A 179 -10.79 9.02 6.83
N LEU A 180 -10.36 10.11 6.15
CA LEU A 180 -10.69 10.34 4.74
C LEU A 180 -9.93 9.36 3.85
N VAL A 181 -8.67 9.09 4.16
CA VAL A 181 -7.89 8.06 3.46
C VAL A 181 -8.50 6.66 3.67
N GLY A 182 -8.99 6.38 4.88
CA GLY A 182 -9.75 5.16 5.19
C GLY A 182 -10.95 4.94 4.25
N LYS A 183 -11.64 6.01 3.83
CA LYS A 183 -12.72 5.91 2.83
C LYS A 183 -12.24 5.47 1.46
N ALA A 184 -11.02 5.79 1.06
CA ALA A 184 -10.45 5.28 -0.19
C ALA A 184 -10.13 3.77 -0.10
N PHE A 185 -9.60 3.31 1.04
CA PHE A 185 -9.44 1.88 1.30
C PHE A 185 -10.77 1.13 1.31
N GLU A 186 -11.79 1.68 1.99
CA GLU A 186 -13.17 1.15 1.97
C GLU A 186 -13.70 1.06 0.53
N ARG A 187 -13.57 2.13 -0.26
CA ARG A 187 -14.01 2.16 -1.67
C ARG A 187 -13.30 1.12 -2.53
N SER A 188 -12.00 0.90 -2.32
CA SER A 188 -11.26 -0.13 -3.06
C SER A 188 -11.72 -1.53 -2.70
N VAL A 189 -11.84 -1.82 -1.40
CA VAL A 189 -12.21 -3.15 -0.90
C VAL A 189 -13.66 -3.47 -1.21
N ASP A 190 -14.60 -2.59 -0.88
CA ASP A 190 -16.04 -2.85 -0.96
C ASP A 190 -16.70 -2.43 -2.28
N GLY A 191 -16.08 -1.52 -3.01
CA GLY A 191 -16.59 -1.08 -4.29
C GLY A 191 -16.45 -2.13 -5.39
N PHE A 192 -16.80 -1.71 -6.60
CA PHE A 192 -16.77 -2.54 -7.81
C PHE A 192 -15.67 -2.12 -8.79
N ILE A 193 -14.89 -1.10 -8.44
CA ILE A 193 -13.85 -0.52 -9.30
C ILE A 193 -12.56 -1.34 -9.30
N THR A 194 -11.84 -1.28 -10.42
CA THR A 194 -10.52 -1.90 -10.61
C THR A 194 -9.65 -1.01 -11.51
N GLY A 195 -8.34 -1.14 -11.40
CA GLY A 195 -7.35 -0.37 -12.17
C GLY A 195 -7.31 1.12 -11.83
N GLN A 196 -7.87 1.53 -10.68
CA GLN A 196 -7.96 2.95 -10.33
C GLN A 196 -6.81 3.41 -9.43
N VAL A 197 -6.39 4.66 -9.65
CA VAL A 197 -5.61 5.44 -8.69
C VAL A 197 -6.57 6.31 -7.90
N LEU A 198 -6.74 6.00 -6.62
CA LEU A 198 -7.64 6.70 -5.71
C LEU A 198 -6.88 7.82 -5.02
N PHE A 199 -6.90 9.00 -5.63
CA PHE A 199 -6.31 10.20 -5.05
C PHE A 199 -7.10 10.64 -3.81
N VAL A 200 -6.38 10.91 -2.72
CA VAL A 200 -6.91 11.52 -1.50
C VAL A 200 -6.04 12.73 -1.18
N ASP A 201 -6.47 13.87 -1.65
CA ASP A 201 -5.77 15.15 -1.55
C ASP A 201 -6.80 16.22 -1.18
N ALA A 202 -6.35 17.36 -0.66
CA ALA A 202 -7.21 18.45 -0.22
C ALA A 202 -7.73 19.33 -1.37
#